data_AF-A0A2D4PNX1-F1
#
_entry.id   AF-A0A2D4PNX1-F1
#
_cell.length_a   1.000
_cell.length_b   1.000
_cell.length_c   1.000
_cell.angle_alpha   90.00
_cell.angle_beta   90.00
_cell.angle_gamma   90.00
#
_symmetry.space_group_name_H-M   'P 1'
#
loop_
_entity.id
_entity.type
_entity.pdbx_description
1 polymer ?
#
loop_
_entity_poly.entity_id
_entity_poly.type
_entity_poly.pdbx_seq_one_letter_code
_entity_poly.pdbx_strand_id
1 'polypeptide(L)'
;HFTQAIHNTVFQVVLGYVELCAGNTDTKFQKLQYKDLCTHITSDSYIPCLADLCKALWEVMLSYYRTMDWHEKYDHGESPSSTDGNNILDTEETNFDRSYVKKKLEHGLSRIWQDVQLKVKTYLLGTDMSNFKYDDFIFVLDIISRLVQVGEEFCGSKSEVLQDSIRKQSVNYFKNYHRTRLEELRMFLENETWELCPVKSSFSILQLH
;
A
#
# COMPACT_ATOMS: atom_id res chain seq x y z
N HIS A 1 -20.92 1.26 4.83
CA HIS A 1 -20.73 2.01 3.57
C HIS A 1 -19.26 2.07 3.16
N PHE A 2 -18.39 2.76 3.90
CA PHE A 2 -16.97 2.92 3.53
C PHE A 2 -16.18 1.61 3.39
N THR A 3 -16.34 0.63 4.29
CA THR A 3 -15.70 -0.70 4.13
C THR A 3 -16.07 -1.38 2.80
N GLN A 4 -17.34 -1.29 2.39
CA GLN A 4 -17.79 -1.83 1.10
C GLN A 4 -17.23 -1.01 -0.06
N ALA A 5 -17.19 0.32 0.06
CA ALA A 5 -16.61 1.20 -0.94
C ALA A 5 -15.12 0.90 -1.15
N ILE A 6 -14.35 0.72 -0.08
CA ILE A 6 -12.95 0.26 -0.12
C ILE A 6 -12.87 -1.05 -0.88
N HIS A 7 -13.66 -2.05 -0.48
CA HIS A 7 -13.62 -3.37 -1.12
C HIS A 7 -13.93 -3.33 -2.62
N ASN A 8 -14.99 -2.62 -3.01
CA ASN A 8 -15.39 -2.47 -4.40
C ASN A 8 -14.33 -1.71 -5.19
N THR A 9 -13.80 -0.62 -4.64
CA THR A 9 -12.79 0.22 -5.30
C THR A 9 -11.53 -0.57 -5.62
N VAL A 10 -10.97 -1.26 -4.62
CA VAL A 10 -9.75 -2.06 -4.85
C VAL A 10 -9.99 -3.21 -5.81
N PHE A 11 -11.19 -3.81 -5.75
CA PHE A 11 -11.56 -4.90 -6.65
C PHE A 11 -11.62 -4.42 -8.10
N GLN A 12 -12.29 -3.29 -8.36
CA GLN A 12 -12.45 -2.75 -9.71
C GLN A 12 -11.11 -2.29 -10.31
N VAL A 13 -10.24 -1.65 -9.51
CA VAL A 13 -8.90 -1.26 -9.99
C VAL A 13 -8.11 -2.49 -10.41
N VAL A 14 -7.97 -3.49 -9.53
CA VAL A 14 -7.17 -4.69 -9.84
C VAL A 14 -7.80 -5.50 -10.97
N LEU A 15 -9.12 -5.68 -10.98
CA LEU A 15 -9.83 -6.35 -12.06
C LEU A 15 -9.57 -5.68 -13.41
N GLY A 16 -9.65 -4.35 -13.49
CA GLY A 16 -9.40 -3.61 -14.71
C GLY A 16 -7.99 -3.84 -15.25
N TYR A 17 -6.98 -3.83 -14.37
CA TYR A 17 -5.61 -4.17 -14.78
C TYR A 17 -5.46 -5.64 -15.23
N VAL A 18 -6.08 -6.59 -14.53
CA VAL A 18 -6.06 -8.01 -14.93
C VAL A 18 -6.72 -8.23 -16.30
N GLU A 19 -7.87 -7.61 -16.55
CA GLU A 19 -8.58 -7.71 -17.83
C GLU A 19 -7.76 -7.07 -18.96
N LEU A 20 -7.10 -5.93 -18.71
CA LEU A 20 -6.18 -5.29 -19.65
C LEU A 20 -4.99 -6.20 -19.99
N CYS A 21 -4.39 -6.86 -18.99
CA CYS A 21 -3.31 -7.82 -19.22
C CYS A 21 -3.77 -9.06 -20.01
N ALA A 22 -5.03 -9.46 -19.87
CA ALA A 22 -5.62 -10.64 -20.53
C ALA A 22 -6.29 -10.35 -21.87
N GLY A 23 -6.30 -9.09 -22.34
CA GLY A 23 -6.90 -8.70 -23.61
C GLY A 23 -8.43 -8.57 -23.61
N ASN A 24 -9.06 -8.32 -22.45
CA ASN A 24 -10.51 -8.07 -22.28
C ASN A 24 -11.47 -9.16 -22.78
N THR A 25 -11.02 -10.39 -23.05
CA THR A 25 -11.88 -11.47 -23.56
C THR A 25 -12.42 -12.41 -22.50
N ASP A 26 -11.84 -12.39 -21.29
CA ASP A 26 -12.05 -13.45 -20.30
C ASP A 26 -12.83 -12.97 -19.07
N THR A 27 -14.15 -13.20 -19.08
CA THR A 27 -15.05 -12.80 -17.99
C THR A 27 -14.85 -13.61 -16.71
N LYS A 28 -13.98 -14.63 -16.69
CA LYS A 28 -13.77 -15.48 -15.50
C LYS A 28 -13.24 -14.69 -14.31
N PHE A 29 -12.49 -13.62 -14.56
CA PHE A 29 -11.86 -12.79 -13.52
C PHE A 29 -12.87 -12.08 -12.63
N GLN A 30 -14.05 -11.75 -13.15
CA GLN A 30 -15.11 -11.09 -12.39
C GLN A 30 -15.66 -11.92 -11.22
N LYS A 31 -15.49 -13.25 -11.28
CA LYS A 31 -15.92 -14.19 -10.24
C LYS A 31 -14.84 -14.50 -9.21
N LEU A 32 -13.60 -14.08 -9.45
CA LEU A 32 -12.49 -14.35 -8.54
C LEU A 32 -12.56 -13.46 -7.31
N GLN A 33 -11.94 -13.91 -6.22
CA GLN A 33 -11.78 -13.06 -5.05
C GLN A 33 -10.64 -12.06 -5.28
N TYR A 34 -10.70 -10.91 -4.58
CA TYR A 34 -9.66 -9.88 -4.64
C TYR A 34 -8.24 -10.44 -4.45
N LYS A 35 -8.07 -11.38 -3.51
CA LYS A 35 -6.78 -12.01 -3.25
C LYS A 35 -6.25 -12.77 -4.47
N ASP A 36 -7.12 -13.50 -5.17
CA ASP A 36 -6.74 -14.30 -6.32
C ASP A 36 -6.43 -13.38 -7.52
N LEU A 37 -7.21 -12.31 -7.70
CA LEU A 37 -6.95 -11.29 -8.72
C LEU A 37 -5.56 -10.66 -8.59
N CYS A 38 -5.09 -10.40 -7.37
CA CYS A 38 -3.76 -9.83 -7.15
C CYS A 38 -2.63 -10.71 -7.70
N THR A 39 -2.83 -12.02 -7.81
CA THR A 39 -1.83 -12.96 -8.34
C THR A 39 -1.71 -12.93 -9.86
N HIS A 40 -2.67 -12.31 -10.55
CA HIS A 40 -2.71 -12.21 -12.01
C HIS A 40 -2.13 -10.90 -12.58
N ILE A 41 -1.69 -9.98 -11.72
CA ILE A 41 -1.04 -8.75 -12.16
C ILE A 41 0.37 -9.06 -12.65
N THR A 42 0.68 -8.64 -13.87
CA THR A 42 2.01 -8.82 -14.47
C THR A 42 3.01 -7.81 -13.91
N SER A 43 4.30 -8.12 -13.99
CA SER A 43 5.38 -7.22 -13.51
C SER A 43 5.29 -5.83 -14.16
N ASP A 44 5.02 -5.75 -15.46
CA ASP A 44 4.94 -4.48 -16.20
C ASP A 44 3.78 -3.59 -15.75
N SER A 45 2.68 -4.21 -15.27
CA SER A 45 1.49 -3.49 -14.82
C SER A 45 1.44 -3.30 -13.30
N TYR A 46 2.37 -3.92 -12.55
CA TYR A 46 2.33 -3.95 -11.09
C TYR A 46 2.43 -2.56 -10.46
N ILE A 47 3.40 -1.77 -10.90
CA ILE A 47 3.64 -0.42 -10.39
C ILE A 47 2.48 0.53 -10.73
N PRO A 48 2.03 0.63 -12.00
CA PRO A 48 0.86 1.43 -12.35
C PRO A 48 -0.39 1.03 -11.54
N CYS A 49 -0.66 -0.28 -11.43
CA CYS A 49 -1.79 -0.79 -10.65
C CYS A 49 -1.68 -0.44 -9.17
N LEU A 50 -0.49 -0.57 -8.56
CA LEU A 50 -0.28 -0.18 -7.16
C LEU A 50 -0.52 1.33 -6.96
N ALA A 51 0.01 2.16 -7.85
CA ALA A 51 -0.15 3.61 -7.76
C ALA A 51 -1.62 4.01 -7.85
N ASP A 52 -2.37 3.46 -8.81
CA ASP A 52 -3.79 3.77 -8.97
C ASP A 52 -4.66 3.18 -7.86
N LEU A 53 -4.29 2.00 -7.35
CA LEU A 53 -4.90 1.42 -6.15
C LEU A 53 -4.77 2.37 -4.95
N CYS A 54 -3.55 2.88 -4.70
CA CYS A 54 -3.29 3.82 -3.61
C CYS A 54 -4.05 5.14 -3.79
N LYS A 55 -4.10 5.70 -5.01
CA LYS A 55 -4.89 6.91 -5.30
C LYS A 55 -6.37 6.69 -5.07
N ALA A 56 -6.92 5.57 -5.55
CA ALA A 56 -8.34 5.27 -5.39
C ALA A 56 -8.71 5.08 -3.91
N LEU A 57 -7.84 4.44 -3.12
CA LEU A 57 -7.99 4.32 -1.67
C LEU A 57 -7.92 5.69 -0.96
N TRP A 58 -7.00 6.54 -1.39
CA TRP A 58 -6.89 7.91 -0.89
C TRP A 58 -8.20 8.70 -1.13
N GLU A 59 -8.81 8.61 -2.30
CA GLU A 59 -10.08 9.30 -2.57
C GLU A 59 -11.21 8.83 -1.63
N VAL A 60 -11.26 7.54 -1.30
CA VAL A 60 -12.23 7.03 -0.31
C VAL A 60 -11.95 7.58 1.08
N MET A 61 -10.68 7.65 1.49
CA MET A 61 -10.27 8.24 2.77
C MET A 61 -10.58 9.74 2.82
N LEU A 62 -10.29 10.47 1.74
CA LEU A 62 -10.58 11.88 1.60
C LEU A 62 -12.09 12.17 1.64
N SER A 63 -12.90 11.33 1.00
CA SER A 63 -14.36 11.41 1.09
C SER A 63 -14.84 11.25 2.53
N TYR A 64 -14.23 10.35 3.30
CA TYR A 64 -14.55 10.19 4.72
C TYR A 64 -14.14 11.40 5.55
N TYR A 65 -12.92 11.91 5.33
CA TYR A 65 -12.44 13.12 6.00
C TYR A 65 -13.34 14.32 5.73
N ARG A 66 -13.78 14.51 4.47
CA ARG A 66 -14.74 15.56 4.11
C ARG A 66 -16.09 15.41 4.81
N THR A 67 -16.54 14.17 5.02
CA THR A 67 -17.77 13.92 5.80
C THR A 67 -17.57 14.35 7.26
N MET A 68 -16.40 14.08 7.84
CA MET A 68 -16.07 14.54 9.20
C MET A 68 -15.96 16.05 9.30
N ASP A 69 -15.25 16.70 8.38
CA ASP A 69 -15.10 18.16 8.32
C ASP A 69 -16.46 18.86 8.11
N TRP A 70 -17.36 18.25 7.34
CA TRP A 70 -18.73 18.74 7.20
C TRP A 70 -19.49 18.69 8.54
N HIS A 71 -19.40 17.59 9.29
CA HIS A 71 -19.96 17.51 10.64
C HIS A 71 -19.32 18.55 11.57
N GLU A 72 -18.01 18.77 11.48
CA GLU A 72 -17.34 19.79 12.30
C GLU A 72 -17.70 21.24 11.91
N LYS A 73 -18.19 21.50 10.70
CA LYS A 73 -18.61 22.85 10.29
C LYS A 73 -20.08 23.13 10.55
N TYR A 74 -20.95 22.19 10.19
CA TYR A 74 -22.39 22.41 10.16
C TYR A 74 -23.11 21.92 11.43
N ASP A 75 -22.53 20.98 12.16
CA ASP A 75 -23.04 20.62 13.49
C ASP A 75 -22.64 21.71 14.52
N HIS A 76 -21.63 22.53 14.23
CA HIS A 76 -21.17 23.66 15.05
C HIS A 76 -22.02 24.94 14.90
N GLY A 77 -22.92 25.05 13.92
CA GLY A 77 -23.61 26.31 13.70
C GLY A 77 -24.81 26.27 12.75
N GLU A 78 -25.92 25.69 13.20
CA GLU A 78 -27.27 26.18 12.86
C GLU A 78 -28.20 26.00 14.06
N SER A 79 -28.35 27.06 14.85
CA SER A 79 -29.66 27.41 15.40
C SER A 79 -29.90 28.88 15.02
N PRO A 80 -30.73 29.17 14.01
CA PRO A 80 -31.25 30.50 13.84
C PRO A 80 -32.17 30.75 15.04
N SER A 81 -31.65 31.48 16.02
CA SER A 81 -32.38 32.26 17.01
C SER A 81 -33.91 32.11 16.96
N SER A 82 -34.44 31.14 17.70
CA SER A 82 -35.81 31.21 18.21
C SER A 82 -35.72 31.43 19.72
N THR A 83 -35.78 32.71 20.07
CA THR A 83 -36.14 33.19 21.39
C THR A 83 -37.44 32.52 21.81
N ASP A 84 -37.39 31.53 22.70
CA ASP A 84 -38.42 31.28 23.71
C ASP A 84 -37.90 30.27 24.72
N GLY A 85 -37.88 30.69 25.99
CA GLY A 85 -37.25 29.96 27.07
C GLY A 85 -38.04 28.72 27.46
N ASN A 86 -37.55 27.52 27.09
CA ASN A 86 -37.68 26.31 27.92
C ASN A 86 -36.77 25.11 27.55
N ASN A 87 -35.68 25.27 26.80
CA ASN A 87 -34.95 24.14 26.18
C ASN A 87 -33.62 23.76 26.85
N ILE A 88 -33.55 23.71 28.19
CA ILE A 88 -32.31 23.26 28.88
C ILE A 88 -32.10 21.75 28.68
N LEU A 89 -33.17 20.95 28.69
CA LEU A 89 -33.10 19.49 28.51
C LEU A 89 -32.76 19.09 27.06
N ASP A 90 -33.35 19.75 26.06
CA ASP A 90 -33.05 19.54 24.63
C ASP A 90 -31.60 19.90 24.26
N THR A 91 -31.02 20.90 24.95
CA THR A 91 -29.64 21.34 24.70
C THR A 91 -28.61 20.33 25.25
N GLU A 92 -28.93 19.62 26.34
CA GLU A 92 -28.05 18.57 26.89
C GLU A 92 -28.07 17.29 26.05
N GLU A 93 -29.26 16.91 25.54
CA GLU A 93 -29.44 15.71 24.70
C GLU A 93 -28.75 15.88 23.33
N THR A 94 -28.89 17.06 22.70
CA THR A 94 -28.20 17.41 21.44
C THR A 94 -26.67 17.47 21.58
N ASN A 95 -26.16 17.95 22.73
CA ASN A 95 -24.73 17.95 23.01
C ASN A 95 -24.17 16.53 23.24
N PHE A 96 -24.95 15.66 23.89
CA PHE A 96 -24.57 14.26 24.08
C PHE A 96 -24.49 13.52 22.74
N ASP A 97 -25.52 13.63 21.90
CA ASP A 97 -25.57 13.01 20.57
C ASP A 97 -24.42 13.48 19.66
N ARG A 98 -24.10 14.76 19.70
CA ARG A 98 -22.95 15.34 19.01
C ARG A 98 -21.62 14.75 19.47
N SER A 99 -21.40 14.68 20.78
CA SER A 99 -20.17 14.11 21.33
C SER A 99 -20.01 12.63 20.96
N TYR A 100 -21.14 11.92 20.87
CA TYR A 100 -21.20 10.54 20.41
C TYR A 100 -20.87 10.42 18.91
N VAL A 101 -21.44 11.27 18.06
CA VAL A 101 -21.15 11.31 16.61
C VAL A 101 -19.68 11.60 16.36
N LYS A 102 -19.10 12.60 17.03
CA LYS A 102 -17.67 12.94 16.90
C LYS A 102 -16.77 11.77 17.27
N LYS A 103 -16.98 11.15 18.44
CA LYS A 103 -16.22 9.97 18.86
C LYS A 103 -16.36 8.79 17.89
N LYS A 104 -17.56 8.59 17.34
CA LYS A 104 -17.82 7.51 16.37
C LYS A 104 -17.09 7.76 15.05
N LEU A 105 -17.02 9.01 14.60
CA LEU A 105 -16.29 9.40 13.40
C LEU A 105 -14.77 9.28 13.60
N GLU A 106 -14.25 9.69 14.76
CA GLU A 106 -12.84 9.50 15.13
C GLU A 106 -12.46 8.01 15.13
N HIS A 107 -13.29 7.15 15.72
CA HIS A 107 -13.05 5.70 15.69
C HIS A 107 -13.14 5.12 14.28
N GLY A 108 -13.98 5.70 13.42
CA GLY A 108 -14.10 5.31 12.03
C GLY A 108 -12.85 5.59 11.18
N LEU A 109 -12.03 6.59 11.54
CA LEU A 109 -10.72 6.84 10.89
C LEU A 109 -9.82 5.60 11.01
N SER A 110 -9.64 5.11 12.24
CA SER A 110 -8.82 3.91 12.51
C SER A 110 -9.37 2.68 11.81
N ARG A 111 -10.70 2.50 11.81
CA ARG A 111 -11.35 1.37 11.14
C ARG A 111 -11.14 1.41 9.62
N ILE A 112 -11.36 2.56 8.99
CA ILE A 112 -11.16 2.74 7.55
C ILE A 112 -9.71 2.46 7.20
N TRP A 113 -8.77 3.01 7.97
CA TRP A 113 -7.35 2.77 7.74
C TRP A 113 -6.98 1.28 7.84
N GLN A 114 -7.48 0.56 8.85
CA GLN A 114 -7.26 -0.89 8.98
C GLN A 114 -7.74 -1.66 7.75
N ASP A 115 -8.92 -1.32 7.21
CA ASP A 115 -9.44 -1.92 5.98
C ASP A 115 -8.52 -1.62 4.78
N VAL A 116 -8.08 -0.38 4.62
CA VAL A 116 -7.12 0.04 3.57
C VAL A 116 -5.81 -0.75 3.68
N GLN A 117 -5.21 -0.80 4.87
CA GLN A 117 -3.96 -1.52 5.11
C GLN A 117 -4.07 -3.00 4.75
N LEU A 118 -5.18 -3.65 5.10
CA LEU A 118 -5.38 -5.06 4.81
C LEU A 118 -5.50 -5.32 3.30
N LYS A 119 -6.16 -4.44 2.55
CA LYS A 119 -6.27 -4.56 1.09
C LYS A 119 -4.91 -4.36 0.40
N VAL A 120 -4.13 -3.36 0.82
CA VAL A 120 -2.79 -3.12 0.27
C VAL A 120 -1.82 -4.23 0.65
N LYS A 121 -1.85 -4.70 1.91
CA LYS A 121 -1.08 -5.89 2.32
C LYS A 121 -1.39 -7.11 1.45
N THR A 122 -2.67 -7.36 1.18
CA THR A 122 -3.08 -8.50 0.34
C THR A 122 -2.53 -8.37 -1.08
N TYR A 123 -2.52 -7.16 -1.64
CA TYR A 123 -1.91 -6.88 -2.93
C TYR A 123 -0.38 -7.11 -2.91
N LEU A 124 0.32 -6.57 -1.92
CA LEU A 124 1.77 -6.74 -1.75
C LEU A 124 2.20 -8.20 -1.59
N LEU A 125 1.37 -9.03 -0.95
CA LEU A 125 1.65 -10.45 -0.76
C LEU A 125 1.12 -11.34 -1.89
N GLY A 126 0.36 -10.77 -2.84
CA GLY A 126 -0.19 -11.50 -3.98
C GLY A 126 0.80 -11.68 -5.14
N THR A 127 1.87 -10.88 -5.17
CA THR A 127 2.86 -10.90 -6.25
C THR A 127 4.26 -11.19 -5.70
N ASP A 128 5.00 -12.04 -6.41
CA ASP A 128 6.42 -12.24 -6.14
C ASP A 128 7.24 -11.14 -6.83
N MET A 129 7.79 -10.24 -6.03
CA MET A 129 8.62 -9.14 -6.52
C MET A 129 10.11 -9.51 -6.62
N SER A 130 10.50 -10.76 -6.31
CA SER A 130 11.91 -11.18 -6.22
C SER A 130 12.71 -11.02 -7.51
N ASN A 131 12.03 -10.95 -8.66
CA ASN A 131 12.63 -10.83 -9.99
C ASN A 131 12.45 -9.43 -10.60
N PHE A 132 11.97 -8.45 -9.82
CA PHE A 132 11.83 -7.08 -10.29
C PHE A 132 13.21 -6.47 -10.55
N LYS A 133 13.26 -5.45 -11.41
CA LYS A 133 14.46 -4.62 -11.52
C LYS A 133 14.66 -3.85 -10.21
N TYR A 134 15.91 -3.50 -9.95
CA TYR A 134 16.26 -2.72 -8.76
C TYR A 134 15.43 -1.44 -8.65
N ASP A 135 15.40 -0.63 -9.71
CA ASP A 135 14.68 0.65 -9.73
C ASP A 135 13.17 0.45 -9.51
N ASP A 136 12.58 -0.57 -10.14
CA ASP A 136 11.16 -0.91 -9.99
C ASP A 136 10.84 -1.30 -8.54
N PHE A 137 11.70 -2.10 -7.91
CA PHE A 137 11.51 -2.49 -6.52
C PHE A 137 11.61 -1.29 -5.56
N ILE A 138 12.58 -0.40 -5.76
CA ILE A 138 12.70 0.85 -4.98
C ILE A 138 11.44 1.71 -5.14
N PHE A 139 10.92 1.84 -6.36
CA PHE A 139 9.72 2.62 -6.59
C PHE A 139 8.49 2.05 -5.86
N VAL A 140 8.37 0.72 -5.77
CA VAL A 140 7.35 0.07 -4.94
C VAL A 140 7.52 0.44 -3.45
N LEU A 141 8.76 0.42 -2.93
CA LEU A 141 9.04 0.83 -1.54
C LEU A 141 8.60 2.27 -1.28
N ASP A 142 8.87 3.17 -2.23
CA ASP A 142 8.53 4.60 -2.11
C ASP A 142 7.02 4.82 -2.07
N ILE A 143 6.26 4.15 -2.95
CA ILE A 143 4.78 4.22 -2.94
C ILE A 143 4.23 3.76 -1.58
N ILE A 144 4.71 2.64 -1.06
CA ILE A 144 4.24 2.09 0.22
C ILE A 144 4.66 2.98 1.39
N SER A 145 5.87 3.54 1.36
CA SER A 145 6.36 4.46 2.39
C SER A 145 5.52 5.74 2.41
N ARG A 146 5.16 6.28 1.24
CA ARG A 146 4.25 7.43 1.15
C ARG A 146 2.86 7.10 1.67
N LEU A 147 2.35 5.91 1.38
CA LEU A 147 1.07 5.44 1.91
C LEU A 147 1.12 5.30 3.45
N VAL A 148 2.23 4.83 4.03
CA VAL A 148 2.42 4.76 5.48
C VAL A 148 2.34 6.15 6.13
N GLN A 149 2.99 7.15 5.53
CA GLN A 149 2.90 8.55 6.00
C GLN A 149 1.46 9.08 5.95
N VAL A 150 0.74 8.78 4.86
CA VAL A 150 -0.69 9.11 4.73
C VAL A 150 -1.51 8.50 5.88
N GLY A 151 -1.22 7.26 6.29
CA GLY A 151 -1.87 6.62 7.43
C GLY A 151 -1.60 7.31 8.77
N GLU A 152 -0.37 7.78 8.95
CA GLU A 152 0.03 8.55 10.13
C GLU A 152 -0.69 9.90 10.19
N GLU A 153 -0.75 10.63 9.07
CA GLU A 153 -1.49 11.88 8.95
C GLU A 153 -3.01 11.70 9.12
N PHE A 154 -3.56 10.58 8.64
CA PHE A 154 -5.01 10.34 8.64
C PHE A 154 -5.57 9.90 9.99
N CYS A 155 -4.87 9.04 10.73
CA CYS A 155 -5.37 8.49 12.00
C CYS A 155 -4.30 8.28 13.09
N GLY A 156 -3.08 8.79 12.89
CA GLY A 156 -1.96 8.61 13.83
C GLY A 156 -1.36 7.20 13.85
N SER A 157 -1.70 6.36 12.86
CA SER A 157 -1.23 4.97 12.80
C SER A 157 0.17 4.87 12.18
N LYS A 158 1.10 4.23 12.90
CA LYS A 158 2.45 3.89 12.38
C LYS A 158 2.44 2.81 11.29
N SER A 159 1.28 2.21 11.05
CA SER A 159 1.05 1.30 9.95
C SER A 159 1.93 0.04 9.94
N GLU A 160 2.16 -0.55 11.12
CA GLU A 160 3.03 -1.72 11.33
C GLU A 160 2.74 -2.87 10.38
N VAL A 161 1.46 -3.14 10.07
CA VAL A 161 1.03 -4.19 9.14
C VAL A 161 1.64 -4.02 7.75
N LEU A 162 1.71 -2.79 7.23
CA LEU A 162 2.32 -2.51 5.93
C LEU A 162 3.84 -2.53 6.02
N GLN A 163 4.41 -1.98 7.09
CA GLN A 163 5.86 -2.00 7.32
C GLN A 163 6.42 -3.43 7.42
N ASP A 164 5.74 -4.32 8.12
CA ASP A 164 6.15 -5.73 8.21
C ASP A 164 5.98 -6.46 6.87
N SER A 165 4.92 -6.15 6.13
CA SER A 165 4.67 -6.74 4.81
C SER A 165 5.75 -6.34 3.81
N ILE A 166 6.11 -5.05 3.77
CA ILE A 166 7.16 -4.56 2.88
C ILE A 166 8.54 -5.05 3.31
N ARG A 167 8.83 -5.10 4.62
CA ARG A 167 10.07 -5.68 5.15
C ARG A 167 10.24 -7.14 4.72
N LYS A 168 9.17 -7.94 4.82
CA LYS A 168 9.19 -9.34 4.37
C LYS A 168 9.52 -9.45 2.88
N GLN A 169 8.90 -8.60 2.05
CA GLN A 169 9.17 -8.56 0.63
C GLN A 169 10.60 -8.11 0.32
N SER A 170 11.14 -7.11 1.02
CA SER A 170 12.53 -6.67 0.88
C SER A 170 13.53 -7.77 1.21
N VAL A 171 13.33 -8.49 2.31
CA VAL A 171 14.21 -9.61 2.67
C VAL A 171 14.19 -10.69 1.59
N ASN A 172 13.02 -11.00 1.03
CA ASN A 172 12.90 -11.97 -0.06
C ASN A 172 13.61 -11.50 -1.33
N TYR A 173 13.37 -10.23 -1.71
CA TYR A 173 13.99 -9.59 -2.86
C TYR A 173 15.52 -9.63 -2.78
N PHE A 174 16.12 -9.14 -1.69
CA PHE A 174 17.57 -9.09 -1.57
C PHE A 174 18.19 -10.49 -1.52
N LYS A 175 17.54 -11.47 -0.88
CA LYS A 175 18.01 -12.86 -0.90
C LYS A 175 18.07 -13.41 -2.32
N ASN A 176 17.01 -13.23 -3.11
CA ASN A 176 16.98 -13.70 -4.49
C ASN A 176 17.98 -12.93 -5.36
N TYR A 177 18.03 -11.60 -5.22
CA TYR A 177 18.98 -10.76 -5.94
C TYR A 177 20.44 -11.20 -5.73
N HIS A 178 20.86 -11.38 -4.46
CA HIS A 178 22.22 -11.83 -4.17
C HIS A 178 22.49 -13.23 -4.71
N ARG A 179 21.52 -14.15 -4.61
CA ARG A 179 21.63 -15.50 -5.17
C ARG A 179 21.86 -15.45 -6.68
N THR A 180 21.02 -14.72 -7.41
CA THR A 180 21.15 -14.57 -8.87
C THR A 180 22.48 -13.94 -9.26
N ARG A 181 22.95 -12.91 -8.54
CA ARG A 181 24.25 -12.28 -8.82
C ARG A 181 25.43 -13.22 -8.57
N LEU A 182 25.36 -14.05 -7.53
CA LEU A 182 26.39 -15.07 -7.26
C LEU A 182 26.36 -16.20 -8.30
N GLU A 183 25.18 -16.62 -8.74
CA GLU A 183 25.03 -17.59 -9.83
C GLU A 183 25.61 -17.03 -11.15
N GLU A 184 25.34 -15.77 -11.48
CA GLU A 184 25.94 -15.07 -12.63
C GLU A 184 27.46 -15.00 -12.52
N LEU A 185 28.00 -14.55 -11.38
CA LEU A 185 29.44 -14.49 -11.15
C LEU A 185 30.07 -15.87 -11.31
N ARG A 186 29.46 -16.90 -10.74
CA ARG A 186 29.92 -18.28 -10.89
C ARG A 186 29.99 -18.70 -12.36
N MET A 187 28.95 -18.40 -13.15
CA MET A 187 28.96 -18.70 -14.59
C MET A 187 30.09 -17.97 -15.33
N PHE A 188 30.43 -16.74 -14.95
CA PHE A 188 31.58 -16.04 -15.52
C PHE A 188 32.89 -16.72 -15.15
N LEU A 189 33.09 -16.99 -13.86
CA LEU A 189 34.31 -17.62 -13.35
C LEU A 189 34.52 -19.04 -13.92
N GLU A 190 33.47 -19.82 -14.11
CA GLU A 190 33.57 -21.19 -14.67
C GLU A 190 33.92 -21.19 -16.16
N ASN A 191 33.56 -20.14 -16.89
CA ASN A 191 33.81 -20.03 -18.33
C ASN A 191 35.06 -19.20 -18.67
N GLU A 192 35.72 -18.64 -17.67
CA GLU A 192 36.94 -17.84 -17.86
C GLU A 192 38.15 -18.74 -18.13
N THR A 193 38.99 -18.37 -19.09
CA THR A 193 40.26 -19.05 -19.35
C THR A 193 41.30 -18.58 -18.33
N TRP A 194 41.28 -19.16 -17.13
CA TRP A 194 42.22 -18.84 -16.07
C TRP A 194 43.66 -19.09 -16.51
N GLU A 195 44.45 -18.01 -16.60
CA GLU A 195 45.89 -18.07 -16.84
C GLU A 195 46.66 -17.75 -15.56
N LEU A 196 47.85 -18.35 -15.41
CA LEU A 196 48.76 -17.99 -14.33
C LEU A 196 49.11 -16.51 -14.45
N CYS A 197 48.93 -15.76 -13.36
CA CYS A 197 49.32 -14.36 -13.32
C CYS A 197 50.81 -14.25 -13.72
N PRO A 198 51.17 -13.43 -14.72
CA PRO A 198 52.52 -13.38 -15.28
C PRO A 198 53.46 -12.63 -14.32
N VAL A 199 53.80 -13.29 -13.22
CA VAL A 199 54.69 -12.78 -12.19
C VAL A 199 56.04 -13.50 -12.25
N LYS A 200 57.10 -12.77 -11.92
CA LYS A 200 58.45 -13.36 -11.82
C LYS A 200 58.45 -14.40 -10.70
N SER A 201 59.32 -15.41 -10.80
CA SER A 201 59.48 -16.43 -9.75
C SER A 201 59.86 -15.85 -8.37
N SER A 202 60.40 -14.63 -8.34
CA SER A 202 60.70 -13.88 -7.11
C SER A 202 59.51 -13.09 -6.54
N PHE A 203 58.35 -13.17 -7.17
CA PHE A 203 57.19 -12.38 -6.79
C PHE A 203 56.60 -12.88 -5.47
N SER A 204 56.37 -11.95 -4.56
CA SER A 204 55.74 -12.20 -3.27
C SER A 204 54.41 -11.46 -3.20
N ILE A 205 53.43 -12.04 -2.52
CA ILE A 205 52.10 -11.44 -2.36
C ILE A 205 52.15 -10.08 -1.66
N LEU A 206 53.21 -9.79 -0.91
CA LEU A 206 53.48 -8.50 -0.28
C LEU A 206 53.77 -7.36 -1.28
N GLN A 207 53.95 -7.68 -2.56
CA GLN A 207 54.21 -6.73 -3.64
C GLN A 207 52.94 -6.35 -4.42
N LEU A 208 51.79 -6.96 -4.11
CA LEU A 208 50.47 -6.49 -4.55
C LEU A 208 50.04 -5.36 -3.63
N HIS A 209 50.15 -4.12 -4.13
CA HIS A 209 49.84 -2.90 -3.40
C HIS A 209 48.52 -2.29 -3.85
#